data_AF-A0AAV9KUX7-F1
#
_entry.id   AF-A0AAV9KUX7-F1
#
_cell.length_a   1.000
_cell.length_b   1.000
_cell.length_c   1.000
_cell.angle_alpha   90.00
_cell.angle_beta   90.00
_cell.angle_gamma   90.00
#
_symmetry.space_group_name_H-M   'P 1'
#
loop_
_entity.id
_entity.type
_entity.pdbx_description
1 polymer ?
#
loop_
_entity_poly.entity_id
_entity_poly.type
_entity_poly.pdbx_seq_one_letter_code
_entity_poly.pdbx_strand_id
1 'polypeptide(L)'
;MDIVAQRSIICPEELIREILSWLPVRSLFQFKFKCVSKSWDITSDPYFKTKNQSRQVNSLRFLFAHTNFCRPQNFHNLYSNSSLSLEEDDVQNIDDLSSENTCFHILCGSCDGLVFIRLPTRYTHELLLLWNPSTRESIHIHFLIFGLRNSTFGFGYDPTTHDYKILAIHNSKSQTQCGILVLKSGSWRNVYIETPHIFRTLKNSFGFKDPLAFVHGAFHWILCNLCVGSFNISNEVYTMIPLSEQMYSYLSLAISRDYHLSIIDGMLCFSSACEVDGEYTFTLFADGDVLFACRNAICDSVRTSKGRFRLWCDSLVKRGDMVSIITFNESLIDPKTLF
;
A
#
# COMPACT_ATOMS: atom_id res chain seq x y z
N MET A 1 17.54 52.62 -29.35
CA MET A 1 16.64 51.48 -29.09
C MET A 1 17.28 50.68 -27.98
N ASP A 2 17.00 51.08 -26.74
CA ASP A 2 17.52 50.39 -25.56
C ASP A 2 16.64 49.17 -25.28
N ILE A 3 17.23 47.99 -25.46
CA ILE A 3 16.63 46.74 -25.00
C ILE A 3 16.84 46.70 -23.50
N VAL A 4 15.84 47.14 -22.74
CA VAL A 4 15.78 46.92 -21.30
C VAL A 4 15.69 45.42 -21.08
N ALA A 5 16.81 44.80 -20.73
CA ALA A 5 16.84 43.45 -20.22
C ALA A 5 16.05 43.42 -18.91
N GLN A 6 14.83 42.89 -18.99
CA GLN A 6 13.95 42.71 -17.84
C GLN A 6 14.57 41.63 -16.95
N ARG A 7 15.41 42.04 -15.98
CA ARG A 7 15.87 41.16 -14.91
C ARG A 7 14.65 40.83 -14.05
N SER A 8 14.17 39.58 -14.13
CA SER A 8 13.20 39.06 -13.19
C SER A 8 13.81 39.11 -11.78
N ILE A 9 13.35 40.05 -10.96
CA ILE A 9 13.71 40.11 -9.53
C ILE A 9 13.00 38.91 -8.90
N ILE A 10 13.73 37.84 -8.64
CA ILE A 10 13.17 36.66 -7.96
C ILE A 10 12.85 37.08 -6.53
N CYS A 11 11.60 36.94 -6.13
CA CYS A 11 11.17 37.30 -4.77
C CYS A 11 11.89 36.38 -3.75
N PRO A 12 12.40 36.90 -2.62
CA PRO A 12 13.01 36.07 -1.59
C PRO A 12 12.13 34.90 -1.15
N GLU A 13 10.80 35.07 -1.14
CA GLU A 13 9.85 33.99 -0.82
C GLU A 13 9.84 32.87 -1.87
N GLU A 14 9.98 33.19 -3.16
CA GLU A 14 10.02 32.19 -4.23
C GLU A 14 11.32 31.36 -4.15
N LEU A 15 12.45 32.01 -3.86
CA LEU A 15 13.73 31.33 -3.60
C LEU A 15 13.64 30.42 -2.37
N ILE A 16 13.04 30.89 -1.28
CA ILE A 16 12.84 30.07 -0.08
C ILE A 16 11.95 28.88 -0.39
N ARG A 17 10.81 29.07 -1.09
CA ARG A 17 9.94 27.97 -1.53
C ARG A 17 10.70 26.98 -2.41
N GLU A 18 11.55 27.49 -3.30
CA GLU A 18 12.36 26.64 -4.14
C GLU A 18 13.34 25.81 -3.31
N ILE A 19 14.11 26.41 -2.41
CA ILE A 19 15.04 25.72 -1.51
C ILE A 19 14.30 24.67 -0.65
N LEU A 20 13.21 25.06 -0.01
CA LEU A 20 12.41 24.17 0.84
C LEU A 20 11.85 22.99 0.04
N SER A 21 11.44 23.18 -1.22
CA SER A 21 10.92 22.07 -2.02
C SER A 21 11.97 21.00 -2.37
N TRP A 22 13.27 21.25 -2.15
CA TRP A 22 14.33 20.22 -2.24
C TRP A 22 14.52 19.42 -0.95
N LEU A 23 14.00 19.89 0.19
CA LEU A 23 14.22 19.21 1.47
C LEU A 23 13.40 17.93 1.59
N PRO A 24 13.91 16.89 2.29
CA PRO A 24 13.14 15.72 2.66
C PRO A 24 11.86 16.08 3.42
N VAL A 25 10.81 15.31 3.23
CA VAL A 25 9.49 15.56 3.83
C VAL A 25 9.58 15.60 5.36
N ARG A 26 10.35 14.69 5.97
CA ARG A 26 10.59 14.71 7.43
C ARG A 26 11.21 16.02 7.90
N SER A 27 12.19 16.55 7.17
CA SER A 27 12.83 17.84 7.50
C SER A 27 11.85 19.00 7.37
N LEU A 28 11.01 19.00 6.33
CA LEU A 28 9.96 20.01 6.15
C LEU A 28 8.91 19.96 7.25
N PHE A 29 8.48 18.76 7.63
CA PHE A 29 7.55 18.57 8.73
C PHE A 29 8.14 19.08 10.04
N GLN A 30 9.38 18.69 10.38
CA GLN A 30 10.06 19.21 11.58
C GLN A 30 10.23 20.73 11.53
N PHE A 31 10.63 21.29 10.39
CA PHE A 31 10.79 22.73 10.20
C PHE A 31 9.47 23.47 10.45
N LYS A 32 8.36 23.00 9.88
CA LYS A 32 7.01 23.57 10.10
C LYS A 32 6.65 23.60 11.58
N PHE A 33 6.79 22.48 12.28
CA PHE A 33 6.32 22.35 13.67
C PHE A 33 7.26 22.96 14.71
N LYS A 34 8.57 23.00 14.45
CA LYS A 34 9.57 23.48 15.44
C LYS A 34 10.03 24.90 15.21
N CYS A 35 9.98 25.43 13.99
CA CYS A 35 10.75 26.62 13.63
C CYS A 35 9.96 27.78 13.04
N VAL A 36 8.69 27.61 12.62
CA VAL A 36 7.99 28.65 11.86
C VAL A 36 6.58 28.97 12.39
N SER A 37 6.24 30.26 12.32
CA SER A 37 4.90 30.83 12.63
C SER A 37 3.80 30.25 11.73
N LYS A 38 2.55 30.23 12.21
CA LYS A 38 1.33 29.83 11.44
C LYS A 38 1.18 30.58 10.11
N SER A 39 1.79 31.75 9.97
CA SER A 39 1.78 32.56 8.74
C SER A 39 2.61 31.96 7.58
N TRP A 40 3.33 30.86 7.80
CA TRP A 40 4.27 30.28 6.84
C TRP A 40 3.90 28.86 6.42
N ASP A 41 2.61 28.61 6.20
CA ASP A 41 2.09 27.30 5.81
C ASP A 41 2.30 26.98 4.32
N ILE A 42 3.53 27.13 3.84
CA ILE A 42 3.94 26.77 2.47
C ILE A 42 3.64 25.30 2.18
N THR A 43 3.65 24.44 3.21
CA THR A 43 3.33 23.03 3.06
C THR A 43 1.89 22.76 2.68
N SER A 44 0.97 23.72 2.85
CA SER A 44 -0.42 23.61 2.42
C SER A 44 -0.64 24.03 0.96
N ASP A 45 0.33 24.72 0.34
CA ASP A 45 0.29 25.09 -1.08
C ASP A 45 0.35 23.82 -1.96
N PRO A 46 -0.69 23.53 -2.77
CA PRO A 46 -0.71 22.37 -3.65
C PRO A 46 0.47 22.34 -4.62
N TYR A 47 0.89 23.50 -5.13
CA TYR A 47 2.03 23.60 -6.05
C TYR A 47 3.33 23.20 -5.37
N PHE A 48 3.53 23.62 -4.12
CA PHE A 48 4.68 23.22 -3.32
C PHE A 48 4.69 21.71 -3.06
N LYS A 49 3.53 21.11 -2.71
CA LYS A 49 3.41 19.66 -2.49
C LYS A 49 3.78 18.87 -3.74
N THR A 50 3.21 19.22 -4.90
CA THR A 50 3.51 18.55 -6.17
C THR A 50 4.98 18.71 -6.54
N LYS A 51 5.54 19.91 -6.38
CA LYS A 51 6.96 20.18 -6.68
C LYS A 51 7.89 19.40 -5.76
N ASN A 52 7.61 19.33 -4.46
CA ASN A 52 8.39 18.52 -3.51
C ASN A 52 8.26 17.03 -3.84
N GLN A 53 7.06 16.49 -4.06
CA GLN A 53 6.85 15.09 -4.45
C GLN A 53 7.64 14.72 -5.71
N SER A 54 7.62 15.57 -6.74
CA SER A 54 8.38 15.35 -7.98
C SER A 54 9.90 15.33 -7.78
N ARG A 55 10.41 15.86 -6.66
CA ARG A 55 11.83 15.86 -6.29
C ARG A 55 12.18 14.70 -5.34
N GLN A 56 11.18 14.08 -4.72
CA GLN A 56 11.32 12.96 -3.78
C GLN A 56 11.24 11.57 -4.45
N VAL A 57 11.52 11.47 -5.76
CA VAL A 57 11.37 10.24 -6.59
C VAL A 57 12.18 9.04 -6.06
N ASN A 58 13.18 9.28 -5.20
CA ASN A 58 14.01 8.25 -4.58
C ASN A 58 13.81 8.11 -3.05
N SER A 59 12.69 8.59 -2.51
CA SER A 59 12.38 8.50 -1.07
C SER A 59 11.61 7.23 -0.67
N LEU A 60 11.67 6.17 -1.48
CA LEU A 60 10.92 4.93 -1.25
C LEU A 60 11.21 4.38 0.15
N ARG A 61 10.15 4.23 0.95
CA ARG A 61 10.19 3.64 2.29
C ARG A 61 9.47 2.31 2.27
N PHE A 62 9.86 1.43 3.18
CA PHE A 62 9.13 0.21 3.46
C PHE A 62 8.38 0.35 4.78
N LEU A 63 7.11 -0.03 4.78
CA LEU A 63 6.28 -0.17 5.96
C LEU A 63 5.98 -1.65 6.19
N PHE A 64 6.30 -2.13 7.40
CA PHE A 64 6.09 -3.50 7.83
C PHE A 64 5.05 -3.53 8.93
N ALA A 65 4.04 -4.36 8.79
CA ALA A 65 3.08 -4.70 9.81
C ALA A 65 3.37 -6.13 10.28
N HIS A 66 3.95 -6.28 11.47
CA HIS A 66 4.24 -7.58 12.07
C HIS A 66 3.16 -7.98 13.06
N THR A 67 2.74 -9.23 13.00
CA THR A 67 1.75 -9.83 13.90
C THR A 67 2.25 -11.17 14.40
N ASN A 68 2.45 -11.28 15.72
CA ASN A 68 2.76 -12.54 16.39
C ASN A 68 1.48 -13.21 16.89
N PHE A 69 1.11 -14.37 16.33
CA PHE A 69 -0.05 -15.15 16.82
C PHE A 69 0.29 -16.09 18.00
N CYS A 70 1.58 -16.25 18.34
CA CYS A 70 2.06 -17.23 19.33
C CYS A 70 2.27 -16.66 20.75
N ARG A 71 2.01 -15.38 21.01
CA ARG A 71 2.19 -14.76 22.34
C ARG A 71 0.85 -14.44 23.01
N PRO A 72 0.72 -14.63 24.34
CA PRO A 72 -0.53 -14.40 25.07
C PRO A 72 -0.97 -12.93 25.06
N GLN A 73 -0.03 -12.01 24.86
CA GLN A 73 -0.27 -10.63 24.47
C GLN A 73 0.13 -10.52 23.00
N ASN A 74 -0.85 -10.35 22.11
CA ASN A 74 -0.56 -10.14 20.70
C ASN A 74 0.13 -8.77 20.57
N PHE A 75 1.41 -8.75 20.20
CA PHE A 75 2.12 -7.51 19.90
C PHE A 75 1.97 -7.22 18.40
N HIS A 76 1.55 -6.00 18.08
CA HIS A 76 1.37 -5.50 16.73
C HIS A 76 2.21 -4.25 16.56
N ASN A 77 3.21 -4.34 15.70
CA ASN A 77 4.14 -3.25 15.49
C ASN A 77 4.15 -2.88 14.01
N LEU A 78 4.13 -1.58 13.76
CA LEU A 78 4.37 -1.00 12.44
C LEU A 78 5.80 -0.46 12.41
N TYR A 79 6.56 -0.82 11.39
CA TYR A 79 7.95 -0.41 11.23
C TYR A 79 8.12 0.31 9.91
N SER A 80 8.72 1.50 9.90
CA SER A 80 9.03 2.24 8.68
C SER A 80 10.54 2.42 8.54
N ASN A 81 11.15 1.95 7.46
CA ASN A 81 12.61 2.05 7.28
C ASN A 81 13.02 2.72 5.96
N SER A 82 14.08 3.54 6.04
CA SER A 82 14.86 4.14 4.93
C SER A 82 15.67 3.12 4.15
N SER A 83 16.23 2.16 4.87
CA SER A 83 17.30 1.29 4.43
C SER A 83 16.97 -0.15 4.76
N LEU A 84 17.56 -1.07 4.00
CA LEU A 84 17.40 -2.51 4.16
C LEU A 84 18.10 -3.06 5.43
N SER A 85 18.57 -2.17 6.31
CA SER A 85 19.16 -2.47 7.61
C SER A 85 18.23 -1.97 8.70
N LEU A 86 17.68 -2.88 9.50
CA LEU A 86 16.98 -2.55 10.73
C LEU A 86 18.01 -2.11 11.76
N GLU A 87 18.30 -0.81 11.79
CA GLU A 87 18.81 -0.21 13.02
C GLU A 87 17.60 0.12 13.90
N GLU A 88 17.67 -0.25 15.18
CA GLU A 88 16.57 -0.13 16.15
C GLU A 88 16.07 1.33 16.35
N ASP A 89 16.80 2.32 15.84
CA ASP A 89 16.54 3.75 16.01
C ASP A 89 15.43 4.34 15.10
N ASP A 90 14.93 3.60 14.09
CA ASP A 90 13.86 4.08 13.18
C ASP A 90 12.50 3.36 13.43
N VAL A 91 12.31 2.76 14.62
CA VAL A 91 11.04 2.13 15.02
C VAL A 91 9.98 3.20 15.31
N GLN A 92 9.06 3.39 14.36
CA GLN A 92 7.85 4.17 14.61
C GLN A 92 6.77 3.29 15.24
N ASN A 93 6.82 3.10 16.56
CA ASN A 93 5.63 2.61 17.27
C ASN A 93 4.52 3.64 17.10
N ILE A 94 3.43 3.26 16.44
CA ILE A 94 2.23 4.09 16.34
C ILE A 94 1.41 3.82 17.59
N ASP A 95 1.81 4.46 18.69
CA ASP A 95 1.18 4.30 20.01
C ASP A 95 -0.34 4.60 19.98
N ASP A 96 -0.81 5.37 19.00
CA ASP A 96 -2.23 5.74 18.83
C ASP A 96 -3.10 4.68 18.12
N LEU A 97 -2.51 3.67 17.45
CA LEU A 97 -3.29 2.63 16.74
C LEU A 97 -3.37 1.31 17.49
N SER A 98 -2.48 1.10 18.46
CA SER A 98 -2.49 -0.06 19.35
C SER A 98 -3.47 0.16 20.49
N SER A 99 -4.77 0.13 20.20
CA SER A 99 -5.73 -0.18 21.27
C SER A 99 -5.50 -1.63 21.70
N GLU A 100 -5.68 -1.94 22.99
CA GLU A 100 -5.59 -3.32 23.54
C GLU A 100 -6.48 -4.36 22.81
N ASN A 101 -7.36 -3.90 21.91
CA ASN A 101 -8.37 -4.69 21.21
C ASN A 101 -8.10 -4.95 19.71
N THR A 102 -7.05 -4.38 19.11
CA THR A 102 -6.69 -4.69 17.71
C THR A 102 -6.03 -6.06 17.62
N CYS A 103 -6.43 -6.85 16.62
CA CYS A 103 -5.92 -8.21 16.41
C CYS A 103 -4.66 -8.27 15.56
N PHE A 104 -4.47 -7.31 14.63
CA PHE A 104 -3.35 -7.16 13.69
C PHE A 104 -3.59 -5.98 12.73
N HIS A 105 -2.59 -5.65 11.90
CA HIS A 105 -2.69 -4.62 10.85
C HIS A 105 -2.65 -5.27 9.46
N ILE A 106 -3.58 -4.91 8.57
CA ILE A 106 -3.53 -5.25 7.14
C ILE A 106 -3.25 -3.98 6.35
N LEU A 107 -2.17 -3.95 5.58
CA LEU A 107 -1.83 -2.83 4.70
C LEU A 107 -2.56 -3.00 3.37
N CYS A 108 -3.59 -2.19 3.12
CA CYS A 108 -4.51 -2.37 2.00
C CYS A 108 -4.11 -1.62 0.71
N GLY A 109 -2.98 -0.93 0.71
CA GLY A 109 -2.52 -0.14 -0.43
C GLY A 109 -1.84 1.15 0.01
N SER A 110 -1.00 1.70 -0.87
CA SER A 110 -0.37 3.00 -0.70
C SER A 110 -0.49 3.79 -1.99
N CYS A 111 -0.66 5.10 -1.88
CA CYS A 111 -0.77 6.00 -3.01
C CYS A 111 -0.35 7.40 -2.57
N ASP A 112 0.55 8.05 -3.32
CA ASP A 112 1.06 9.40 -3.05
C ASP A 112 1.53 9.62 -1.60
N GLY A 113 2.10 8.57 -1.01
CA GLY A 113 2.62 8.53 0.36
C GLY A 113 1.57 8.38 1.46
N LEU A 114 0.30 8.24 1.10
CA LEU A 114 -0.75 7.78 2.00
C LEU A 114 -0.77 6.26 2.01
N VAL A 115 -1.08 5.68 3.16
CA VAL A 115 -1.25 4.24 3.37
C VAL A 115 -2.65 3.99 3.89
N PHE A 116 -3.36 3.09 3.23
CA PHE A 116 -4.66 2.63 3.68
C PHE A 116 -4.50 1.36 4.50
N ILE A 117 -5.01 1.37 5.73
CA ILE A 117 -4.82 0.30 6.71
C ILE A 117 -6.18 -0.18 7.19
N ARG A 118 -6.34 -1.50 7.25
CA ARG A 118 -7.44 -2.14 7.96
C ARG A 118 -6.94 -2.68 9.29
N LEU A 119 -7.72 -2.44 10.32
CA LEU A 119 -7.47 -2.84 11.70
C LEU A 119 -8.61 -3.76 12.16
N PRO A 120 -8.48 -5.08 11.98
CA PRO A 120 -9.45 -6.02 12.52
C PRO A 120 -9.38 -5.99 14.05
N THR A 121 -10.53 -5.96 14.69
CA THR A 121 -10.67 -5.93 16.15
C THR A 121 -11.35 -7.21 16.64
N ARG A 122 -11.12 -7.58 17.91
CA ARG A 122 -11.75 -8.77 18.52
C ARG A 122 -13.28 -8.62 18.64
N TYR A 123 -13.76 -7.39 18.74
CA TYR A 123 -15.16 -7.03 18.86
C TYR A 123 -15.58 -6.27 17.61
N THR A 124 -16.49 -6.85 16.83
CA THR A 124 -17.23 -6.44 15.59
C THR A 124 -17.02 -5.09 14.89
N HIS A 125 -16.42 -4.09 15.52
CA HIS A 125 -16.03 -2.79 14.97
C HIS A 125 -14.63 -2.86 14.39
N GLU A 126 -14.48 -3.51 13.24
CA GLU A 126 -13.24 -3.37 12.46
C GLU A 126 -13.09 -1.90 12.04
N LEU A 127 -11.86 -1.38 12.05
CA LEU A 127 -11.59 0.01 11.69
C LEU A 127 -10.84 0.08 10.36
N LEU A 128 -11.18 1.09 9.56
CA LEU A 128 -10.46 1.47 8.35
C LEU A 128 -9.79 2.82 8.61
N LEU A 129 -8.53 2.94 8.25
CA LEU A 129 -7.71 4.11 8.52
C LEU A 129 -6.97 4.52 7.24
N LEU A 130 -7.05 5.81 6.92
CA LEU A 130 -6.14 6.42 5.96
C LEU A 130 -5.08 7.21 6.74
N TRP A 131 -3.82 6.87 6.54
CA TRP A 131 -2.70 7.38 7.32
C TRP A 131 -1.60 7.93 6.42
N ASN A 132 -0.99 9.05 6.81
CA ASN A 132 0.26 9.51 6.24
C ASN A 132 1.41 9.19 7.22
N PRO A 133 2.31 8.24 6.90
CA PRO A 133 3.43 7.91 7.77
C PRO A 133 4.44 9.04 7.98
N SER A 134 4.57 9.95 7.02
CA SER A 134 5.53 11.05 7.08
C SER A 134 5.06 12.19 7.99
N THR A 135 3.75 12.49 7.99
CA THR A 135 3.17 13.55 8.83
C THR A 135 2.55 13.04 10.11
N ARG A 136 2.35 11.72 10.23
CA ARG A 136 1.62 11.04 11.31
C ARG A 136 0.14 11.40 11.42
N GLU A 137 -0.38 12.19 10.49
CA GLU A 137 -1.81 12.49 10.42
C GLU A 137 -2.60 11.28 9.92
N SER A 138 -3.77 11.06 10.49
CA SER A 138 -4.65 9.95 10.12
C SER A 138 -6.13 10.36 10.18
N ILE A 139 -6.97 9.62 9.47
CA ILE A 139 -8.42 9.75 9.53
C ILE A 139 -9.10 8.39 9.45
N HIS A 140 -10.17 8.22 10.23
CA HIS A 140 -11.01 7.03 10.19
C HIS A 140 -11.96 7.08 9.00
N ILE A 141 -12.02 5.98 8.26
CA ILE A 141 -12.93 5.80 7.15
C ILE A 141 -14.14 5.01 7.64
N HIS A 142 -15.31 5.65 7.60
CA HIS A 142 -16.56 4.97 7.93
C HIS A 142 -16.98 4.06 6.77
N PHE A 143 -17.21 2.78 7.06
CA PHE A 143 -17.64 1.80 6.07
C PHE A 143 -19.10 1.42 6.28
N LEU A 144 -19.96 1.67 5.28
CA LEU A 144 -21.41 1.66 5.48
C LEU A 144 -22.19 0.76 4.50
N ILE A 145 -21.55 0.11 3.51
CA ILE A 145 -22.30 -0.62 2.46
C ILE A 145 -22.56 -2.08 2.83
N PHE A 146 -21.58 -2.77 3.39
CA PHE A 146 -21.67 -4.19 3.73
C PHE A 146 -20.80 -4.53 4.96
N GLY A 147 -20.72 -5.81 5.33
CA GLY A 147 -19.88 -6.22 6.47
C GLY A 147 -18.39 -6.07 6.18
N LEU A 148 -17.59 -5.59 7.13
CA LEU A 148 -16.14 -5.54 6.99
C LEU A 148 -15.53 -6.95 6.97
N ARG A 149 -16.06 -7.86 7.78
CA ARG A 149 -15.65 -9.27 7.82
C ARG A 149 -15.79 -9.92 6.43
N ASN A 150 -14.72 -10.51 5.91
CA ASN A 150 -14.62 -11.06 4.54
C ASN A 150 -14.61 -10.02 3.41
N SER A 151 -14.43 -8.73 3.69
CA SER A 151 -14.10 -7.75 2.67
C SER A 151 -12.60 -7.78 2.36
N THR A 152 -12.22 -7.35 1.17
CA THR A 152 -10.86 -6.94 0.84
C THR A 152 -10.91 -5.55 0.24
N PHE A 153 -9.81 -4.82 0.33
CA PHE A 153 -9.73 -3.43 -0.06
C PHE A 153 -8.51 -3.15 -0.93
N GLY A 154 -8.67 -2.19 -1.81
CA GLY A 154 -7.59 -1.53 -2.54
C GLY A 154 -7.72 -0.03 -2.42
N PHE A 155 -6.59 0.67 -2.41
CA PHE A 155 -6.52 2.13 -2.39
C PHE A 155 -5.72 2.65 -3.59
N GLY A 156 -6.23 3.67 -4.26
CA GLY A 156 -5.58 4.24 -5.44
C GLY A 156 -6.11 5.63 -5.80
N TYR A 157 -5.33 6.36 -6.60
CA TYR A 157 -5.68 7.66 -7.15
C TYR A 157 -6.21 7.52 -8.57
N ASP A 158 -7.36 8.12 -8.85
CA ASP A 158 -7.92 8.20 -10.18
C ASP A 158 -7.57 9.56 -10.82
N PRO A 159 -6.68 9.57 -11.82
CA PRO A 159 -6.28 10.81 -12.50
C PRO A 159 -7.41 11.43 -13.33
N THR A 160 -8.47 10.68 -13.67
CA THR A 160 -9.58 11.21 -14.48
C THR A 160 -10.56 12.03 -13.65
N THR A 161 -10.86 11.59 -12.42
CA THR A 161 -11.69 12.35 -11.47
C THR A 161 -10.87 13.22 -10.52
N HIS A 162 -9.54 13.15 -10.64
CA HIS A 162 -8.57 13.78 -9.74
C HIS A 162 -8.83 13.46 -8.26
N ASP A 163 -9.23 12.23 -7.95
CA ASP A 163 -9.65 11.85 -6.60
C ASP A 163 -9.08 10.50 -6.19
N TYR A 164 -8.88 10.35 -4.90
CA TYR A 164 -8.57 9.07 -4.29
C TYR A 164 -9.83 8.25 -4.16
N LYS A 165 -9.69 6.95 -4.37
CA LYS A 165 -10.78 6.00 -4.31
C LYS A 165 -10.35 4.74 -3.57
N ILE A 166 -11.30 4.17 -2.84
CA ILE A 166 -11.12 2.88 -2.16
C ILE A 166 -12.09 1.90 -2.79
N LEU A 167 -11.56 0.83 -3.36
CA LEU A 167 -12.36 -0.30 -3.84
C LEU A 167 -12.51 -1.30 -2.70
N ALA A 168 -13.73 -1.77 -2.47
CA ALA A 168 -14.06 -2.79 -1.50
C ALA A 168 -14.78 -3.96 -2.20
N ILE A 169 -14.28 -5.19 -2.01
CA ILE A 169 -14.91 -6.41 -2.50
C ILE A 169 -15.27 -7.28 -1.31
N HIS A 170 -16.56 -7.54 -1.12
CA HIS A 170 -17.07 -8.42 -0.07
C HIS A 170 -17.57 -9.72 -0.66
N ASN A 171 -17.10 -10.84 -0.11
CA ASN A 171 -17.65 -12.15 -0.47
C ASN A 171 -18.34 -12.76 0.74
N SER A 172 -19.66 -12.90 0.62
CA SER A 172 -20.48 -13.71 1.51
C SER A 172 -20.66 -15.12 0.91
N LYS A 173 -21.34 -16.01 1.65
CA LYS A 173 -21.64 -17.36 1.16
C LYS A 173 -22.54 -17.32 -0.09
N SER A 174 -23.45 -16.36 -0.16
CA SER A 174 -24.49 -16.25 -1.20
C SER A 174 -24.17 -15.24 -2.29
N GLN A 175 -23.37 -14.20 -2.02
CA GLN A 175 -23.18 -13.09 -2.96
C GLN A 175 -21.78 -12.46 -2.84
N THR A 176 -21.28 -11.96 -3.97
CA THR A 176 -20.17 -10.99 -3.99
C THR A 176 -20.74 -9.60 -4.19
N GLN A 177 -20.34 -8.65 -3.36
CA GLN A 177 -20.69 -7.24 -3.46
C GLN A 177 -19.43 -6.41 -3.68
N CYS A 178 -19.55 -5.34 -4.45
CA CYS A 178 -18.47 -4.43 -4.75
C CYS A 178 -18.92 -3.00 -4.47
N GLY A 179 -18.04 -2.22 -3.87
CA GLY A 179 -18.31 -0.82 -3.57
C GLY A 179 -17.07 0.05 -3.74
N ILE A 180 -17.28 1.30 -4.12
CA ILE A 180 -16.23 2.30 -4.26
C ILE A 180 -16.55 3.48 -3.35
N LEU A 181 -15.56 3.90 -2.56
CA LEU A 181 -15.54 5.19 -1.89
C LEU A 181 -14.86 6.20 -2.79
N VAL A 182 -15.47 7.36 -2.94
CA VAL A 182 -14.88 8.54 -3.58
C VAL A 182 -14.57 9.54 -2.48
N LEU A 183 -13.28 9.77 -2.18
CA LEU A 183 -12.85 10.46 -0.95
C LEU A 183 -13.39 11.88 -0.85
N LYS A 184 -13.31 12.69 -1.93
CA LYS A 184 -13.84 14.07 -1.94
C LYS A 184 -15.32 14.19 -1.61
N SER A 185 -16.08 13.12 -1.80
CA SER A 185 -17.52 13.10 -1.49
C SER A 185 -17.81 12.45 -0.14
N GLY A 186 -16.82 11.77 0.45
CA GLY A 186 -16.98 10.89 1.61
C GLY A 186 -18.01 9.76 1.40
N SER A 187 -18.44 9.53 0.16
CA SER A 187 -19.61 8.70 -0.13
C SER A 187 -19.23 7.38 -0.79
N TRP A 188 -19.80 6.32 -0.24
CA TRP A 188 -19.72 4.97 -0.75
C TRP A 188 -20.85 4.72 -1.74
N ARG A 189 -20.53 4.08 -2.87
CA ARG A 189 -21.53 3.58 -3.82
C ARG A 189 -21.27 2.15 -4.21
N ASN A 190 -22.34 1.43 -4.55
CA ASN A 190 -22.24 0.07 -5.10
C ASN A 190 -21.73 0.12 -6.54
N VAL A 191 -20.93 -0.88 -6.90
CA VAL A 191 -20.53 -1.16 -8.28
C VAL A 191 -21.28 -2.42 -8.72
N TYR A 192 -22.00 -2.30 -9.83
CA TYR A 192 -22.68 -3.46 -10.42
C TYR A 192 -21.66 -4.35 -11.13
N ILE A 193 -21.72 -5.65 -10.85
CA ILE A 193 -20.91 -6.66 -11.50
C ILE A 193 -21.86 -7.69 -12.10
N GLU A 194 -21.82 -7.84 -13.42
CA GLU A 194 -22.68 -8.77 -14.15
C GLU A 194 -22.47 -10.24 -13.73
N THR A 195 -21.23 -10.60 -13.36
CA THR A 195 -20.84 -11.96 -12.94
C THR A 195 -20.13 -11.97 -11.58
N PRO A 196 -20.86 -11.80 -10.45
CA PRO A 196 -20.27 -11.59 -9.13
C PRO A 196 -19.44 -12.77 -8.60
N HIS A 197 -19.77 -14.00 -9.02
CA HIS A 197 -19.07 -15.21 -8.59
C HIS A 197 -17.61 -15.24 -9.05
N ILE A 198 -17.31 -14.56 -10.16
CA ILE A 198 -15.96 -14.45 -10.71
C ILE A 198 -15.06 -13.62 -9.78
N PHE A 199 -15.62 -12.63 -9.07
CA PHE A 199 -14.91 -11.75 -8.14
C PHE A 199 -14.62 -12.39 -6.77
N ARG A 200 -14.72 -13.72 -6.66
CA ARG A 200 -14.42 -14.41 -5.42
C ARG A 200 -12.92 -14.45 -5.19
N THR A 201 -12.49 -13.70 -4.18
CA THR A 201 -11.09 -13.70 -3.75
C THR A 201 -10.80 -14.92 -2.88
N LEU A 202 -9.54 -15.33 -2.91
CA LEU A 202 -9.05 -16.45 -2.10
C LEU A 202 -8.62 -15.95 -0.71
N LYS A 203 -8.65 -16.87 0.25
CA LYS A 203 -8.10 -16.65 1.59
C LYS A 203 -6.73 -17.29 1.67
N ASN A 204 -5.80 -16.59 2.31
CA ASN A 204 -4.49 -17.10 2.66
C ASN A 204 -4.59 -18.14 3.80
N SER A 205 -3.44 -18.73 4.15
CA SER A 205 -3.29 -19.73 5.21
C SER A 205 -3.82 -19.27 6.58
N PHE A 206 -3.82 -17.96 6.85
CA PHE A 206 -4.36 -17.35 8.08
C PHE A 206 -5.87 -17.05 8.01
N GLY A 207 -6.54 -17.37 6.90
CA GLY A 207 -7.98 -17.13 6.71
C GLY A 207 -8.35 -15.69 6.35
N PHE A 208 -7.36 -14.85 6.04
CA PHE A 208 -7.52 -13.48 5.58
C PHE A 208 -7.46 -13.39 4.06
N LYS A 209 -8.01 -12.31 3.51
CA LYS A 209 -7.95 -12.05 2.07
C LYS A 209 -6.84 -11.04 1.81
N ASP A 210 -6.08 -11.27 0.76
CA ASP A 210 -5.07 -10.32 0.33
C ASP A 210 -5.71 -9.00 -0.11
N PRO A 211 -5.05 -7.87 0.18
CA PRO A 211 -5.35 -6.57 -0.42
C PRO A 211 -5.38 -6.60 -1.94
N LEU A 212 -6.03 -5.60 -2.53
CA LEU A 212 -6.04 -5.41 -3.99
C LEU A 212 -4.85 -4.54 -4.40
N ALA A 213 -4.00 -5.06 -5.29
CA ALA A 213 -2.83 -4.34 -5.80
C ALA A 213 -3.27 -3.25 -6.80
N PHE A 214 -2.94 -1.98 -6.54
CA PHE A 214 -3.26 -0.87 -7.46
C PHE A 214 -2.10 -0.47 -8.35
N VAL A 215 -2.17 -0.76 -9.65
CA VAL A 215 -1.14 -0.37 -10.62
C VAL A 215 -1.75 -0.06 -11.98
N HIS A 216 -1.18 0.93 -12.67
CA HIS A 216 -1.64 1.40 -13.98
C HIS A 216 -3.14 1.77 -14.02
N GLY A 217 -3.64 2.40 -12.95
CA GLY A 217 -5.04 2.85 -12.87
C GLY A 217 -6.06 1.74 -12.63
N ALA A 218 -5.62 0.52 -12.31
CA ALA A 218 -6.50 -0.60 -12.02
C ALA A 218 -6.11 -1.34 -10.74
N PHE A 219 -7.13 -1.90 -10.08
CA PHE A 219 -6.95 -2.84 -8.98
C PHE A 219 -6.83 -4.26 -9.51
N HIS A 220 -5.91 -5.04 -8.97
CA HIS A 220 -5.62 -6.40 -9.39
C HIS A 220 -5.63 -7.37 -8.21
N TRP A 221 -6.19 -8.56 -8.39
CA TRP A 221 -6.23 -9.60 -7.34
C TRP A 221 -6.38 -11.01 -7.94
N ILE A 222 -6.02 -12.04 -7.17
CA ILE A 222 -6.17 -13.44 -7.60
C ILE A 222 -7.60 -13.92 -7.38
N LEU A 223 -8.17 -14.49 -8.43
CA LEU A 223 -9.51 -15.06 -8.47
C LEU A 223 -9.50 -16.55 -8.16
N CYS A 224 -10.64 -17.09 -7.74
CA CYS A 224 -10.79 -18.52 -7.45
C CYS A 224 -10.58 -19.45 -8.66
N ASN A 225 -10.73 -18.94 -9.89
CA ASN A 225 -10.47 -19.66 -11.13
C ASN A 225 -8.99 -19.53 -11.59
N LEU A 226 -8.09 -19.11 -10.70
CA LEU A 226 -6.65 -18.97 -10.98
C LEU A 226 -6.37 -18.03 -12.15
N CYS A 227 -7.09 -16.91 -12.20
CA CYS A 227 -6.83 -15.78 -13.08
C CYS A 227 -6.56 -14.53 -12.24
N VAL A 228 -5.95 -13.51 -12.84
CA VAL A 228 -5.87 -12.18 -12.22
C VAL A 228 -7.09 -11.39 -12.67
N GLY A 229 -7.92 -10.98 -11.70
CA GLY A 229 -8.98 -10.00 -11.96
C GLY A 229 -8.37 -8.62 -11.99
N SER A 230 -8.81 -7.79 -12.92
CA SER A 230 -8.41 -6.38 -13.02
C SER A 230 -9.65 -5.49 -13.11
N PHE A 231 -9.69 -4.44 -12.30
CA PHE A 231 -10.76 -3.45 -12.29
C PHE A 231 -10.19 -2.06 -12.48
N ASN A 232 -10.48 -1.44 -13.62
CA ASN A 232 -10.04 -0.08 -13.90
C ASN A 232 -10.89 0.93 -13.11
N ILE A 233 -10.22 1.82 -12.38
CA ILE A 233 -10.88 2.71 -11.42
C ILE A 233 -11.61 3.89 -12.05
N SER A 234 -11.19 4.27 -13.27
CA SER A 234 -11.65 5.46 -13.98
C SER A 234 -12.92 5.18 -14.79
N ASN A 235 -12.91 4.07 -15.54
CA ASN A 235 -14.05 3.67 -16.39
C ASN A 235 -14.85 2.49 -15.81
N GLU A 236 -14.44 1.95 -14.67
CA GLU A 236 -15.13 0.86 -13.96
C GLU A 236 -15.26 -0.43 -14.79
N VAL A 237 -14.34 -0.61 -15.75
CA VAL A 237 -14.30 -1.80 -16.59
C VAL A 237 -13.52 -2.91 -15.89
N TYR A 238 -14.13 -4.09 -15.87
CA TYR A 238 -13.53 -5.31 -15.38
C TYR A 238 -12.93 -6.14 -16.52
N THR A 239 -11.76 -6.71 -16.28
CA THR A 239 -11.12 -7.66 -17.18
C THR A 239 -10.52 -8.82 -16.40
N MET A 240 -10.33 -9.97 -17.08
CA MET A 240 -9.58 -11.10 -16.56
C MET A 240 -8.30 -11.25 -17.36
N ILE A 241 -7.19 -11.42 -16.65
CA ILE A 241 -5.89 -11.69 -17.22
C ILE A 241 -5.56 -13.16 -16.92
N PRO A 242 -5.38 -14.00 -17.95
CA PRO A 242 -4.99 -15.38 -17.73
C PRO A 242 -3.57 -15.43 -17.15
N LEU A 243 -3.35 -16.35 -16.21
CA LEU A 243 -2.00 -16.62 -15.71
C LEU A 243 -1.19 -17.41 -16.75
N SER A 244 0.13 -17.26 -16.71
CA SER A 244 1.01 -18.11 -17.51
C SER A 244 0.94 -19.57 -17.03
N GLU A 245 1.26 -20.53 -17.89
CA GLU A 245 1.25 -21.96 -17.53
C GLU A 245 2.13 -22.26 -16.30
N GLN A 246 3.26 -21.56 -16.20
CA GLN A 246 4.16 -21.67 -15.05
C GLN A 246 3.47 -21.22 -13.76
N MET A 247 2.91 -20.00 -13.72
CA MET A 247 2.18 -19.49 -12.56
C MET A 247 1.00 -20.39 -12.18
N TYR A 248 0.27 -20.88 -13.18
CA TYR A 248 -0.86 -21.79 -12.97
C TYR A 248 -0.40 -23.10 -12.29
N SER A 249 0.71 -23.69 -12.76
CA SER A 249 1.28 -24.90 -12.16
C SER A 249 1.62 -24.70 -10.68
N TYR A 250 2.25 -23.57 -10.32
CA TYR A 250 2.56 -23.24 -8.92
C TYR A 250 1.30 -23.08 -8.07
N LEU A 251 0.28 -22.38 -8.57
CA LEU A 251 -0.98 -22.22 -7.83
C LEU A 251 -1.71 -23.54 -7.62
N SER A 252 -1.62 -24.45 -8.59
CA SER A 252 -2.22 -25.79 -8.49
C SER A 252 -1.49 -26.70 -7.49
N LEU A 253 -0.17 -26.48 -7.31
CA LEU A 253 0.70 -27.28 -6.43
C LEU A 253 0.81 -26.71 -5.01
N ALA A 254 0.54 -25.41 -4.80
CA ALA A 254 0.67 -24.75 -3.51
C ALA A 254 -0.35 -25.30 -2.50
N ILE A 255 0.08 -26.26 -1.68
CA ILE A 255 -0.72 -26.90 -0.63
C ILE A 255 -1.21 -25.86 0.41
N SER A 256 -0.46 -24.78 0.64
CA SER A 256 -0.74 -23.79 1.70
C SER A 256 -1.49 -22.51 1.25
N ARG A 257 -1.79 -22.34 -0.05
CA ARG A 257 -2.37 -21.07 -0.59
C ARG A 257 -1.57 -19.81 -0.21
N ASP A 258 -0.26 -19.93 -0.02
CA ASP A 258 0.61 -18.80 0.27
C ASP A 258 1.10 -18.17 -1.04
N TYR A 259 0.21 -17.47 -1.72
CA TYR A 259 0.53 -16.60 -2.85
C TYR A 259 0.02 -15.20 -2.59
N HIS A 260 0.65 -14.21 -3.21
CA HIS A 260 0.33 -12.82 -3.00
C HIS A 260 0.55 -12.02 -4.29
N LEU A 261 -0.29 -11.01 -4.51
CA LEU A 261 -0.06 -10.00 -5.54
C LEU A 261 0.44 -8.73 -4.89
N SER A 262 1.62 -8.29 -5.30
CA SER A 262 2.25 -7.06 -4.82
C SER A 262 2.65 -6.17 -6.00
N ILE A 263 3.16 -4.98 -5.69
CA ILE A 263 3.68 -4.04 -6.67
C ILE A 263 5.14 -3.80 -6.34
N ILE A 264 6.00 -4.03 -7.33
CA ILE A 264 7.43 -3.74 -7.22
C ILE A 264 7.80 -2.88 -8.41
N ASP A 265 8.26 -1.66 -8.11
CA ASP A 265 8.70 -0.69 -9.11
C ASP A 265 7.68 -0.39 -10.23
N GLY A 266 6.39 -0.35 -9.86
CA GLY A 266 5.30 -0.10 -10.82
C GLY A 266 4.94 -1.29 -11.69
N MET A 267 5.53 -2.47 -11.46
CA MET A 267 5.12 -3.72 -12.10
C MET A 267 4.20 -4.51 -11.18
N LEU A 268 3.24 -5.23 -11.75
CA LEU A 268 2.42 -6.16 -11.00
C LEU A 268 3.22 -7.43 -10.77
N CYS A 269 3.38 -7.80 -9.50
CA CYS A 269 4.19 -8.94 -9.11
C CYS A 269 3.35 -10.03 -8.45
N PHE A 270 3.56 -11.27 -8.89
CA PHE A 270 3.00 -12.45 -8.25
C PHE A 270 4.10 -13.17 -7.48
N SER A 271 3.89 -13.35 -6.17
CA SER A 271 4.76 -14.18 -5.34
C SER A 271 4.05 -15.43 -4.86
N SER A 272 4.78 -16.53 -4.75
CA SER A 272 4.28 -17.77 -4.16
C SER A 272 5.36 -18.44 -3.32
N ALA A 273 4.95 -18.92 -2.15
CA ALA A 273 5.70 -19.86 -1.33
C ALA A 273 5.08 -21.25 -1.52
N CYS A 274 5.87 -22.21 -2.02
CA CYS A 274 5.43 -23.59 -2.22
C CYS A 274 6.42 -24.54 -1.55
N GLU A 275 5.92 -25.50 -0.79
CA GLU A 275 6.74 -26.59 -0.27
C GLU A 275 6.85 -27.68 -1.33
N VAL A 276 8.06 -27.91 -1.83
CA VAL A 276 8.37 -28.94 -2.83
C VAL A 276 9.38 -29.89 -2.19
N ASP A 277 9.02 -31.17 -2.05
CA ASP A 277 9.86 -32.21 -1.45
C ASP A 277 10.39 -31.90 -0.03
N GLY A 278 9.63 -31.12 0.75
CA GLY A 278 10.00 -30.71 2.11
C GLY A 278 10.83 -29.41 2.19
N GLU A 279 11.12 -28.77 1.06
CA GLU A 279 11.80 -27.47 0.98
C GLU A 279 10.83 -26.35 0.55
N TYR A 280 10.90 -25.18 1.20
CA TYR A 280 10.12 -24.01 0.80
C TYR A 280 10.79 -23.27 -0.36
N THR A 281 10.08 -23.14 -1.47
CA THR A 281 10.50 -22.36 -2.63
C THR A 281 9.70 -21.07 -2.73
N PHE A 282 10.37 -19.93 -2.86
CA PHE A 282 9.78 -18.62 -3.11
C PHE A 282 10.01 -18.20 -4.55
N THR A 283 8.94 -17.93 -5.29
CA THR A 283 9.04 -17.46 -6.68
C THR A 283 8.33 -16.13 -6.84
N LEU A 284 8.93 -15.20 -7.57
CA LEU A 284 8.41 -13.88 -7.91
C LEU A 284 8.38 -13.71 -9.43
N PHE A 285 7.22 -13.37 -9.96
CA PHE A 285 7.01 -13.03 -11.35
C PHE A 285 6.61 -11.57 -11.47
N ALA A 286 7.06 -10.87 -12.51
CA ALA A 286 6.60 -9.52 -12.85
C ALA A 286 6.28 -9.45 -14.34
N ASP A 287 5.09 -8.94 -14.68
CA ASP A 287 4.64 -8.74 -16.07
C ASP A 287 4.81 -9.95 -17.00
N GLY A 288 4.73 -11.17 -16.45
CA GLY A 288 4.83 -12.43 -17.18
C GLY A 288 6.22 -13.08 -17.18
N ASP A 289 7.25 -12.37 -16.73
CA ASP A 289 8.61 -12.91 -16.59
C ASP A 289 8.90 -13.34 -15.16
N VAL A 290 9.62 -14.46 -15.00
CA VAL A 290 10.15 -14.89 -13.70
C VAL A 290 11.34 -13.98 -13.36
N LEU A 291 11.17 -13.09 -12.37
CA LEU A 291 12.27 -12.26 -11.90
C LEU A 291 13.17 -12.99 -10.90
N PHE A 292 12.61 -13.93 -10.14
CA PHE A 292 13.34 -14.59 -9.06
C PHE A 292 12.67 -15.90 -8.64
N ALA A 293 13.46 -16.97 -8.46
CA ALA A 293 13.02 -18.22 -7.85
C ALA A 293 14.11 -18.69 -6.87
N CYS A 294 13.75 -18.85 -5.60
CA CYS A 294 14.67 -19.31 -4.55
C CYS A 294 14.16 -20.56 -3.88
N ARG A 295 15.01 -21.56 -3.75
CA ARG A 295 14.79 -22.72 -2.88
C ARG A 295 15.44 -22.41 -1.53
N ASN A 296 14.65 -22.51 -0.46
CA ASN A 296 14.92 -22.06 0.91
C ASN A 296 14.91 -20.53 1.08
N ALA A 297 14.38 -20.04 2.21
CA ALA A 297 14.13 -18.62 2.51
C ALA A 297 15.39 -17.72 2.58
N ILE A 298 16.56 -18.28 2.28
CA ILE A 298 17.85 -17.62 2.41
C ILE A 298 18.25 -17.08 1.04
N CYS A 299 17.77 -15.89 0.67
CA CYS A 299 18.37 -15.19 -0.45
C CYS A 299 18.42 -13.68 -0.26
N ASP A 300 19.64 -13.16 -0.33
CA ASP A 300 19.97 -11.79 0.09
C ASP A 300 19.85 -10.75 -1.04
N SER A 301 19.46 -11.07 -2.28
CA SER A 301 19.23 -10.02 -3.29
C SER A 301 18.40 -10.34 -4.54
N VAL A 302 17.43 -9.46 -4.83
CA VAL A 302 16.71 -9.26 -6.10
C VAL A 302 17.48 -8.26 -6.97
N ARG A 303 17.37 -8.33 -8.30
CA ARG A 303 17.77 -7.22 -9.19
C ARG A 303 16.55 -6.74 -9.94
N THR A 304 16.29 -5.44 -9.89
CA THR A 304 15.26 -4.75 -10.67
C THR A 304 15.92 -3.89 -11.75
N SER A 305 15.15 -3.36 -12.68
CA SER A 305 15.61 -2.40 -13.69
C SER A 305 16.25 -1.13 -13.07
N LYS A 306 15.91 -0.81 -11.81
CA LYS A 306 16.50 0.30 -11.03
C LYS A 306 17.67 -0.10 -10.12
N GLY A 307 18.13 -1.35 -10.19
CA GLY A 307 19.30 -1.83 -9.46
C GLY A 307 19.03 -3.01 -8.52
N ARG A 308 20.01 -3.35 -7.68
CA ARG A 308 19.97 -4.51 -6.79
C ARG A 308 19.10 -4.21 -5.57
N PHE A 309 17.95 -4.87 -5.47
CA PHE A 309 17.12 -4.97 -4.27
C PHE A 309 17.71 -6.05 -3.35
N ARG A 310 17.72 -5.89 -2.02
CA ARG A 310 17.97 -7.05 -1.12
C ARG A 310 16.63 -7.64 -0.69
N LEU A 311 16.43 -8.94 -0.91
CA LEU A 311 15.33 -9.66 -0.26
C LEU A 311 15.73 -9.90 1.19
N TRP A 312 14.74 -9.87 2.06
CA TRP A 312 14.89 -9.85 3.51
C TRP A 312 15.47 -11.19 4.03
N CYS A 313 16.36 -11.09 5.02
CA CYS A 313 17.02 -12.21 5.69
C CYS A 313 16.24 -12.64 6.97
N ASP A 314 16.08 -13.94 7.19
CA ASP A 314 15.26 -14.71 8.18
C ASP A 314 15.10 -14.23 9.65
N SER A 315 15.61 -13.07 10.08
CA SER A 315 15.71 -12.72 11.50
C SER A 315 14.40 -12.29 12.20
N LEU A 316 13.30 -12.06 11.46
CA LEU A 316 12.07 -11.46 12.00
C LEU A 316 10.76 -12.20 11.70
N VAL A 317 10.79 -13.21 10.82
CA VAL A 317 9.60 -14.01 10.50
C VAL A 317 9.77 -15.37 11.17
N LYS A 318 9.18 -15.55 12.35
CA LYS A 318 9.11 -16.87 12.97
C LYS A 318 7.91 -17.62 12.40
N ARG A 319 8.00 -18.95 12.40
CA ARG A 319 6.87 -19.81 12.01
C ARG A 319 5.65 -19.46 12.86
N GLY A 320 4.59 -18.96 12.23
CA GLY A 320 3.36 -18.51 12.90
C GLY A 320 3.16 -16.99 12.94
N ASP A 321 4.09 -16.19 12.41
CA ASP A 321 3.93 -14.75 12.26
C ASP A 321 3.26 -14.39 10.93
N MET A 322 2.43 -13.34 10.94
CA MET A 322 1.95 -12.70 9.71
C MET A 322 2.65 -11.37 9.55
N VAL A 323 3.24 -11.15 8.36
CA VAL A 323 3.88 -9.90 7.99
C VAL A 323 3.21 -9.35 6.74
N SER A 324 2.65 -8.15 6.84
CA SER A 324 2.18 -7.37 5.69
C SER A 324 3.22 -6.30 5.39
N ILE A 325 3.58 -6.15 4.12
CA ILE A 325 4.63 -5.21 3.69
C ILE A 325 4.05 -4.34 2.59
N ILE A 326 4.31 -3.05 2.66
CA ILE A 326 4.05 -2.15 1.54
C ILE A 326 5.17 -1.13 1.40
N THR A 327 5.35 -0.65 0.18
CA THR A 327 6.23 0.48 -0.09
C THR A 327 5.41 1.77 -0.15
N PHE A 328 5.98 2.88 0.28
CA PHE A 328 5.35 4.20 0.12
C PHE A 328 6.42 5.27 -0.10
N ASN A 329 6.05 6.35 -0.78
CA ASN A 329 6.91 7.53 -0.90
C ASN A 329 6.59 8.51 0.23
N GLU A 330 7.54 9.32 0.66
CA GLU A 330 7.20 10.35 1.65
C GLU A 330 6.28 11.42 1.06
N SER A 331 5.38 11.96 1.89
CA SER A 331 4.37 12.94 1.43
C SER A 331 3.94 13.91 2.51
N LEU A 332 3.56 15.13 2.10
CA LEU A 332 3.00 16.17 2.96
C LEU A 332 1.45 16.23 2.92
N ILE A 333 0.81 15.23 2.32
CA ILE A 333 -0.66 15.21 2.22
C ILE A 333 -1.26 14.96 3.60
N ASP A 334 -2.14 15.85 4.06
CA ASP A 334 -2.97 15.61 5.23
C ASP A 334 -4.20 14.80 4.79
N PRO A 335 -4.40 13.56 5.28
CA PRO A 335 -5.53 12.75 4.87
C PRO A 335 -6.89 13.37 5.25
N LYS A 336 -6.94 14.28 6.24
CA LYS A 336 -8.19 14.96 6.65
C LYS A 336 -8.65 15.97 5.61
N THR A 337 -7.77 16.49 4.76
CA THR A 337 -8.13 17.48 3.72
C THR A 337 -8.67 16.85 2.44
N LEU A 338 -8.84 15.52 2.41
CA LEU A 338 -9.29 14.78 1.23
C LEU A 338 -10.80 14.54 1.18
N PHE A 339 -11.55 14.99 2.19
CA PHE A 339 -12.98 14.76 2.39
C PHE A 339 -13.83 16.01 2.18
#